data_AF-A0A0K9PR54-F1
#
_entry.id   AF-A0A0K9PR54-F1
#
_cell.length_a   1.000
_cell.length_b   1.000
_cell.length_c   1.000
_cell.angle_alpha   90.00
_cell.angle_beta   90.00
_cell.angle_gamma   90.00
#
_symmetry.space_group_name_H-M   'P 1'
#
loop_
_entity.id
_entity.type
_entity.pdbx_description
1 polymer ?
#
loop_
_entity_poly.entity_id
_entity_poly.type
_entity_poly.pdbx_seq_one_letter_code
_entity_poly.pdbx_strand_id
1 'polypeptide(L)'
;MEYIELNRWRVRLNNNAENDLGFCRFCSTPFKVSNKYYLGKAPLGEMATQIATAIGPRGNNREYLLNLEKAMFRIGHDEDSITELANEVRKVMVRFKEKKMIGAHLALNSHLSPVPHILNTSETIVTTYSV
;
A
#
# COMPACT_ATOMS: atom_id res chain seq x y z
N MET A 1 -13.22 -27.43 -34.24
CA MET A 1 -13.69 -26.06 -33.97
C MET A 1 -12.45 -25.17 -33.81
N GLU A 2 -11.81 -24.75 -34.91
CA GLU A 2 -10.55 -23.99 -34.82
C GLU A 2 -10.28 -22.97 -35.96
N TYR A 3 -11.14 -22.88 -36.99
CA TYR A 3 -10.90 -21.97 -38.13
C TYR A 3 -11.69 -20.65 -38.11
N ILE A 4 -12.67 -20.50 -37.20
CA ILE A 4 -13.59 -19.34 -37.20
C ILE A 4 -13.03 -18.16 -36.36
N GLU A 5 -12.22 -18.42 -35.34
CA GLU A 5 -11.64 -17.38 -34.46
C GLU A 5 -10.51 -16.59 -35.13
N LEU A 6 -9.67 -17.24 -35.95
CA LEU A 6 -8.54 -16.60 -36.64
C LEU A 6 -9.00 -15.54 -37.65
N ASN A 7 -10.13 -15.75 -38.32
CA ASN A 7 -10.66 -14.80 -39.29
C ASN A 7 -11.29 -13.55 -38.65
N ARG A 8 -11.65 -13.59 -37.35
CA ARG A 8 -12.17 -12.43 -36.62
C ARG A 8 -11.08 -11.39 -36.33
N TRP A 9 -9.84 -11.82 -36.10
CA TRP A 9 -8.70 -10.92 -35.87
C TRP A 9 -8.16 -10.31 -37.17
N ARG A 10 -8.27 -11.02 -38.29
CA ARG A 10 -7.80 -10.56 -39.61
C ARG A 10 -8.60 -9.39 -40.21
N VAL A 11 -9.87 -9.23 -39.81
CA VAL A 11 -10.78 -8.21 -40.41
C VAL A 11 -10.62 -6.81 -39.80
N ARG A 12 -9.87 -6.64 -38.69
CA ARG A 12 -9.69 -5.32 -38.04
C ARG A 12 -8.40 -4.58 -38.42
N LEU A 13 -7.61 -5.12 -39.36
CA LEU A 13 -6.30 -4.57 -39.76
C LEU A 13 -6.31 -3.98 -41.19
N ASN A 14 -7.30 -3.16 -41.56
CA ASN A 14 -7.25 -2.32 -42.77
C ASN A 14 -8.34 -1.24 -42.68
N ASN A 15 -8.08 0.07 -42.82
CA ASN A 15 -7.23 0.74 -43.80
C ASN A 15 -6.58 1.99 -43.19
N ASN A 16 -5.24 2.04 -43.08
CA ASN A 16 -4.37 3.25 -43.08
C ASN A 16 -2.98 3.00 -42.42
N ALA A 17 -2.33 1.84 -42.62
CA ALA A 17 -1.04 1.61 -41.97
C ALA A 17 -0.09 0.79 -42.84
N GLU A 18 0.67 1.47 -43.69
CA GLU A 18 1.82 0.87 -44.38
C GLU A 18 3.01 0.57 -43.43
N ASN A 19 2.87 0.81 -42.11
CA ASN A 19 3.93 0.61 -41.11
C ASN A 19 3.43 0.03 -39.75
N ASP A 20 2.23 -0.58 -39.66
CA ASP A 20 1.77 -1.15 -38.39
C ASP A 20 2.45 -2.51 -38.11
N LEU A 21 3.42 -2.50 -37.19
CA LEU A 21 3.97 -3.71 -36.59
C LEU A 21 2.90 -4.36 -35.70
N GLY A 22 2.48 -5.58 -36.06
CA GLY A 22 1.58 -6.37 -35.23
C GLY A 22 2.26 -6.81 -33.93
N PHE A 23 1.67 -6.48 -32.77
CA PHE A 23 2.11 -6.96 -31.46
C PHE A 23 0.95 -7.55 -30.67
N CYS A 24 1.23 -8.57 -29.85
CA CYS A 24 0.25 -9.14 -28.94
C CYS A 24 0.18 -8.29 -27.65
N ARG A 25 -1.02 -7.91 -27.23
CA ARG A 25 -1.27 -7.16 -25.99
C ARG A 25 -2.14 -7.98 -25.06
N PHE A 26 -1.67 -8.16 -23.82
CA PHE A 26 -2.48 -8.71 -22.74
C PHE A 26 -3.04 -7.58 -21.87
N CYS A 27 -4.36 -7.38 -21.89
CA CYS A 27 -5.06 -6.49 -20.98
C CYS A 27 -6.24 -7.22 -20.37
N SER A 28 -6.41 -7.10 -19.06
CA SER A 28 -7.60 -7.64 -18.39
C SER A 28 -8.81 -6.73 -18.58
N THR A 29 -10.02 -7.27 -18.36
CA THR A 29 -11.27 -6.50 -18.49
C THR A 29 -11.51 -5.58 -17.29
N PRO A 30 -12.07 -4.37 -17.51
CA PRO A 30 -12.43 -3.43 -16.44
C PRO A 30 -13.80 -3.71 -15.81
N PHE A 31 -14.32 -4.93 -15.96
CA PHE A 31 -15.65 -5.31 -15.49
C PHE A 31 -15.53 -6.34 -14.37
N LYS A 32 -16.04 -6.02 -13.17
CA LYS A 32 -15.98 -6.90 -11.99
C LYS A 32 -16.60 -8.27 -12.21
N VAL A 33 -17.61 -8.36 -13.08
CA VAL A 33 -18.27 -9.62 -13.44
C VAL A 33 -17.33 -10.57 -14.19
N SER A 34 -16.49 -10.05 -15.10
CA SER A 34 -15.56 -10.87 -15.88
C SER A 34 -14.14 -10.93 -15.31
N ASN A 35 -13.77 -9.99 -14.43
CA ASN A 35 -12.51 -9.96 -13.72
C ASN A 35 -12.74 -9.65 -12.23
N LYS A 36 -12.82 -10.70 -11.42
CA LYS A 36 -13.02 -10.59 -9.96
C LYS A 36 -11.90 -9.83 -9.23
N TYR A 37 -10.74 -9.65 -9.87
CA TYR A 37 -9.60 -8.92 -9.31
C TYR A 37 -9.59 -7.43 -9.68
N TYR A 38 -10.50 -6.98 -10.54
CA TYR A 38 -10.60 -5.56 -10.87
C TYR A 38 -11.20 -4.77 -9.71
N LEU A 39 -10.37 -3.96 -9.05
CA LEU A 39 -10.79 -3.15 -7.89
C LEU A 39 -11.52 -1.87 -8.31
N GLY A 40 -11.18 -1.31 -9.48
CA GLY A 40 -11.71 -0.05 -9.98
C GLY A 40 -10.76 1.12 -9.73
N LYS A 41 -11.24 2.33 -10.04
CA LYS A 41 -10.55 3.58 -9.69
C LYS A 41 -10.59 3.77 -8.17
N ALA A 42 -9.53 4.34 -7.59
CA ALA A 42 -9.45 4.66 -6.18
C ALA A 42 -8.69 5.98 -5.97
N PRO A 43 -8.90 6.68 -4.84
CA PRO A 43 -8.10 7.85 -4.48
C PRO A 43 -6.60 7.51 -4.35
N LEU A 44 -5.74 8.46 -4.71
CA LEU A 44 -4.28 8.26 -4.72
C LEU A 44 -3.74 7.78 -3.37
N GLY A 45 -4.18 8.38 -2.26
CA GLY A 45 -3.75 8.01 -0.91
C GLY A 45 -4.19 6.61 -0.50
N GLU A 46 -5.37 6.16 -0.92
CA GLU A 46 -5.85 4.80 -0.66
C GLU A 46 -5.03 3.76 -1.44
N MET A 47 -4.79 4.03 -2.73
CA MET A 47 -3.91 3.19 -3.56
C MET A 47 -2.51 3.10 -2.97
N ALA A 48 -1.93 4.24 -2.59
CA ALA A 48 -0.59 4.30 -2.00
C ALA A 48 -0.52 3.52 -0.67
N THR A 49 -1.52 3.65 0.18
CA THR A 49 -1.60 2.91 1.46
C THR A 49 -1.69 1.41 1.24
N GLN A 50 -2.52 0.98 0.29
CA GLN A 50 -2.65 -0.42 -0.08
C GLN A 50 -1.34 -0.98 -0.65
N ILE A 51 -0.69 -0.27 -1.56
CA ILE A 51 0.58 -0.70 -2.17
C ILE A 51 1.71 -0.75 -1.15
N ALA A 52 1.81 0.24 -0.25
CA ALA A 52 2.87 0.31 0.74
C ALA A 52 2.86 -0.87 1.72
N THR A 53 1.66 -1.36 2.07
CA THR A 53 1.43 -2.37 3.10
C THR A 53 1.19 -3.77 2.54
N ALA A 54 0.77 -3.92 1.28
CA ALA A 54 0.48 -5.22 0.69
C ALA A 54 1.74 -6.09 0.48
N ILE A 55 1.62 -7.36 0.87
CA ILE A 55 2.63 -8.40 0.73
C ILE A 55 1.97 -9.61 0.07
N GLY A 56 2.57 -10.10 -1.01
CA GLY A 56 2.15 -11.33 -1.68
C GLY A 56 3.23 -12.42 -1.62
N PRO A 57 2.98 -13.58 -2.22
CA PRO A 57 3.96 -14.69 -2.30
C PRO A 57 5.28 -14.29 -2.96
N ARG A 58 5.29 -13.20 -3.73
CA ARG A 58 6.45 -12.68 -4.45
C ARG A 58 7.13 -11.49 -3.77
N GLY A 59 6.70 -11.11 -2.57
CA GLY A 59 7.28 -9.99 -1.82
C GLY A 59 6.33 -8.80 -1.68
N ASN A 60 6.91 -7.63 -1.36
CA ASN A 60 6.14 -6.42 -1.08
C ASN A 60 5.65 -5.76 -2.38
N ASN A 61 4.39 -5.34 -2.41
CA ASN A 61 3.81 -4.74 -3.62
C ASN A 61 4.52 -3.44 -4.05
N ARG A 62 4.95 -2.62 -3.09
CA ARG A 62 5.70 -1.37 -3.35
C ARG A 62 6.96 -1.57 -4.20
N GLU A 63 7.60 -2.73 -4.13
CA GLU A 63 8.82 -2.99 -4.90
C GLU A 63 8.54 -3.08 -6.40
N TYR A 64 7.38 -3.64 -6.79
CA TYR A 64 6.94 -3.65 -8.18
C TYR A 64 6.77 -2.24 -8.74
N LEU A 65 6.09 -1.36 -8.00
CA LEU A 65 5.85 0.02 -8.44
C LEU A 65 7.16 0.81 -8.59
N LEU A 66 8.08 0.71 -7.62
CA LEU A 66 9.35 1.41 -7.66
C LEU A 66 10.29 0.88 -8.76
N ASN A 67 10.24 -0.42 -9.04
CA ASN A 67 10.97 -1.01 -10.15
C ASN A 67 10.40 -0.57 -11.51
N LEU A 68 9.08 -0.42 -11.61
CA LEU A 68 8.41 0.09 -12.81
C LEU A 68 8.80 1.55 -13.08
N GLU A 69 8.69 2.43 -12.10
CA GLU A 69 9.11 3.84 -12.19
C GLU A 69 10.57 3.94 -12.64
N LYS A 70 11.48 3.17 -12.01
CA LYS A 70 12.90 3.12 -12.40
C LYS A 70 13.10 2.62 -13.83
N ALA A 71 12.35 1.61 -14.27
CA ALA A 71 12.47 1.05 -15.61
C ALA A 71 12.00 2.06 -16.68
N MET A 72 10.88 2.75 -16.43
CA MET A 72 10.35 3.81 -17.30
C MET A 72 11.36 4.95 -17.43
N PHE A 73 11.89 5.44 -16.32
CA PHE A 73 12.93 6.47 -16.32
C PHE A 73 14.16 6.06 -17.15
N ARG A 74 14.62 4.81 -17.03
CA ARG A 74 15.79 4.30 -17.77
C ARG A 74 15.59 4.23 -19.28
N ILE A 75 14.36 4.10 -19.76
CA ILE A 75 14.05 4.13 -21.20
C ILE A 75 13.73 5.54 -21.70
N GLY A 76 13.89 6.57 -20.85
CA GLY A 76 13.60 7.96 -21.19
C GLY A 76 12.10 8.27 -21.23
N HIS A 77 11.27 7.45 -20.59
CA HIS A 77 9.83 7.67 -20.49
C HIS A 77 9.47 8.07 -19.06
N ASP A 78 8.89 9.26 -18.90
CA ASP A 78 8.30 9.67 -17.63
C ASP A 78 6.79 9.61 -17.76
N GLU A 79 6.14 9.03 -16.75
CA GLU A 79 4.69 8.88 -16.69
C GLU A 79 4.23 9.43 -15.34
N ASP A 80 3.51 10.55 -15.41
CA ASP A 80 3.17 11.35 -14.23
C ASP A 80 2.39 10.53 -13.19
N SER A 81 1.49 9.63 -13.61
CA SER A 81 0.64 8.88 -12.69
C SER A 81 1.41 7.84 -11.86
N ILE A 82 2.41 7.19 -12.45
CA ILE A 82 3.34 6.26 -11.83
C ILE A 82 4.28 7.01 -10.90
N THR A 83 4.84 8.13 -11.36
CA THR A 83 5.73 8.99 -10.56
C THR A 83 4.99 9.57 -9.34
N GLU A 84 3.77 10.09 -9.51
CA GLU A 84 2.91 10.57 -8.42
C GLU A 84 2.57 9.47 -7.42
N LEU A 85 2.15 8.29 -7.89
CA LEU A 85 1.81 7.17 -7.03
C LEU A 85 3.02 6.64 -6.27
N ALA A 86 4.18 6.54 -6.91
CA ALA A 86 5.42 6.14 -6.27
C ALA A 86 5.83 7.12 -5.17
N ASN A 87 5.71 8.42 -5.43
CA ASN A 87 5.96 9.46 -4.44
C ASN A 87 4.99 9.37 -3.25
N GLU A 88 3.70 9.14 -3.49
CA GLU A 88 2.74 8.98 -2.39
C GLU A 88 3.03 7.73 -1.56
N VAL A 89 3.43 6.61 -2.19
CA VAL A 89 3.87 5.39 -1.49
C VAL A 89 5.09 5.66 -0.60
N ARG A 90 6.09 6.41 -1.09
CA ARG A 90 7.26 6.81 -0.27
C ARG A 90 6.84 7.62 0.95
N LYS A 91 5.92 8.58 0.80
CA LYS A 91 5.41 9.38 1.94
C LYS A 91 4.71 8.50 2.96
N VAL A 92 3.86 7.56 2.51
CA VAL A 92 3.20 6.59 3.38
C VAL A 92 4.23 5.79 4.19
N MET A 93 5.31 5.32 3.56
CA MET A 93 6.36 4.56 4.23
C MET A 93 7.10 5.37 5.30
N VAL A 94 7.39 6.64 5.04
CA VAL A 94 8.01 7.54 6.03
C VAL A 94 7.10 7.70 7.24
N ARG A 95 5.81 7.99 7.01
CA ARG A 95 4.80 8.11 8.08
C ARG A 95 4.72 6.85 8.95
N PHE A 96 4.81 5.66 8.34
CA PHE A 96 4.80 4.40 9.11
C PHE A 96 6.05 4.19 9.95
N LYS A 97 7.23 4.59 9.44
CA LYS A 97 8.48 4.53 10.22
C LYS A 97 8.43 5.46 11.42
N GLU A 98 7.97 6.70 11.24
CA GLU A 98 7.82 7.68 12.32
C GLU A 98 6.89 7.16 13.43
N LYS A 99 5.69 6.67 13.06
CA LYS A 99 4.74 6.10 14.01
C LYS A 99 5.32 4.92 14.79
N LYS A 100 6.09 4.05 14.12
CA LYS A 100 6.76 2.92 14.77
C LYS A 100 7.81 3.37 15.78
N MET A 101 8.61 4.40 15.46
CA MET A 101 9.62 4.94 16.39
C MET A 101 8.98 5.61 17.60
N ILE A 102 7.92 6.41 17.41
CA ILE A 102 7.20 7.06 18.51
C ILE A 102 6.57 6.00 19.43
N GLY A 103 5.93 4.97 18.86
CA GLY A 103 5.36 3.88 19.65
C GLY A 103 6.42 3.11 20.46
N ALA A 104 7.59 2.86 19.89
CA ALA A 104 8.70 2.23 20.60
C ALA A 104 9.22 3.11 21.75
N HIS A 105 9.36 4.42 21.53
CA HIS A 105 9.78 5.37 22.57
C HIS A 105 8.79 5.43 23.74
N LEU A 106 7.48 5.47 23.44
CA LEU A 106 6.44 5.44 24.48
C LEU A 106 6.44 4.13 25.28
N ALA A 107 6.61 2.99 24.63
CA ALA A 107 6.65 1.68 25.27
C ALA A 107 7.87 1.50 26.20
N LEU A 108 9.02 2.07 25.83
CA LEU A 108 10.21 2.07 26.69
C LEU A 108 10.00 2.92 27.95
N ASN A 109 9.36 4.08 27.82
CA ASN A 109 9.13 4.98 28.96
C ASN A 109 8.09 4.45 29.95
N SER A 110 7.11 3.65 29.50
CA SER A 110 6.14 3.02 30.42
C SER A 110 6.74 1.96 31.33
N HIS A 111 7.88 1.35 30.95
CA HIS A 111 8.51 0.28 31.72
C HIS A 111 9.46 0.79 32.83
N LEU A 112 9.68 2.12 32.90
CA LEU A 112 10.59 2.79 33.83
C LEU A 112 9.88 3.60 34.92
N SER A 113 8.55 3.48 35.07
CA SER A 113 7.86 4.13 36.20
C SER A 113 8.26 3.47 37.52
N PRO A 114 8.82 4.20 38.50
CA PRO A 114 9.02 3.67 39.85
C PRO A 114 7.65 3.36 40.46
N VAL A 115 7.48 2.13 40.97
CA VAL A 115 6.33 1.76 41.79
C VAL A 115 6.38 2.61 43.07
N PRO A 116 5.36 3.41 43.42
CA PRO A 116 5.32 4.03 44.73
C PRO A 116 5.05 2.93 45.75
N HIS A 117 6.08 2.57 46.53
CA HIS A 117 5.92 1.76 47.73
C HIS A 117 5.09 2.55 48.75
N ILE A 118 3.83 2.17 48.93
CA ILE A 118 2.98 2.70 49.99
C ILE A 118 3.44 2.04 51.30
N LEU A 119 4.13 2.80 52.15
CA LEU A 119 4.46 2.37 53.51
C LEU A 119 3.20 2.50 54.38
N ASN A 120 2.58 1.37 54.67
CA ASN A 120 1.46 1.28 55.62
C ASN A 120 2.03 1.28 57.05
N THR A 121 1.86 2.38 57.78
CA THR A 121 2.04 2.40 59.25
C THR A 121 0.71 2.71 59.89
N SER A 122 0.10 1.68 60.47
CA SER A 122 -1.02 1.77 61.40
C SER A 122 -0.54 2.39 62.72
N GLU A 123 -1.20 3.44 63.19
CA GLU A 123 -1.17 3.76 64.63
C GLU A 123 -2.50 4.37 65.10
N THR A 124 -3.01 3.71 66.14
CA THR A 124 -4.26 3.89 66.86
C THR A 124 -4.12 5.01 67.87
N ILE A 125 -5.05 5.97 67.92
CA ILE A 125 -5.33 6.70 69.17
C ILE A 125 -6.85 6.85 69.35
N VAL A 126 -7.33 6.19 70.40
CA VAL A 126 -8.65 6.36 71.03
C VAL A 126 -8.60 7.62 71.88
N THR A 127 -9.58 8.53 71.75
CA THR A 127 -9.98 9.39 72.88
C THR A 127 -11.45 9.78 72.79
N THR A 128 -12.17 9.46 73.85
CA THR A 128 -13.59 9.72 74.14
C THR A 128 -13.79 11.04 74.89
N TYR A 129 -14.85 11.81 74.56
CA TYR A 129 -15.55 12.78 75.43
C TYR A 129 -17.00 12.92 74.89
N SER A 130 -18.05 12.37 75.53
CA SER A 130 -18.86 12.85 76.67
C SER A 130 -19.93 13.90 76.31
N VAL A 131 -21.22 13.52 76.48
CA VAL A 131 -22.41 14.38 76.62
C VAL A 131 -22.97 14.17 78.03
#